data_AF-A0A401PUD1-F1
#
_entry.id   AF-A0A401PUD1-F1
#
_cell.length_a   1.000
_cell.length_b   1.000
_cell.length_c   1.000
_cell.angle_alpha   90.00
_cell.angle_beta   90.00
_cell.angle_gamma   90.00
#
_symmetry.space_group_name_H-M   'P 1'
#
loop_
_entity.id
_entity.type
_entity.pdbx_description
1 polymer ?
#
loop_
_entity_poly.entity_id
_entity_poly.type
_entity_poly.pdbx_seq_one_letter_code
_entity_poly.pdbx_strand_id
1 'polypeptide(L)'
;HFDRGINDWLCKYVYDYLGEDHDNILKELLATICTFLITTLWLGPGNVVYIWSVCNCFGLNFELWVQKFFQREPFASIEANQMSETMSRRIRGVFGAANFWAIILFNVLSLNSVDFAVLVARRLIITGFPWSLLSVLFVTYCGVQLIKENERLEADALEADKAKVD
;
A
#
# COMPACT_ATOMS: atom_id res chain seq x y z
N HIS A 1 -15.29 11.62 10.56
CA HIS A 1 -16.32 10.66 11.01
C HIS A 1 -17.44 10.47 9.96
N PHE A 2 -17.25 10.90 8.70
CA PHE A 2 -18.25 10.75 7.62
C PHE A 2 -17.80 9.73 6.54
N ASP A 3 -16.49 9.58 6.31
CA ASP A 3 -15.95 8.58 5.37
C ASP A 3 -15.68 7.20 5.99
N ARG A 4 -15.67 7.09 7.33
CA ARG A 4 -15.39 5.82 8.01
C ARG A 4 -16.47 4.78 7.74
N GLY A 5 -17.74 5.19 7.79
CA GLY A 5 -18.86 4.26 7.58
C GLY A 5 -18.92 3.68 6.17
N ILE A 6 -18.63 4.48 5.15
CA ILE A 6 -18.60 3.96 3.77
C ILE A 6 -17.36 3.11 3.51
N ASN A 7 -16.21 3.48 4.08
CA ASN A 7 -14.99 2.69 3.99
C ASN A 7 -15.18 1.32 4.67
N ASP A 8 -15.72 1.29 5.89
CA ASP A 8 -16.00 0.04 6.60
C ASP A 8 -17.01 -0.83 5.85
N TRP A 9 -18.01 -0.21 5.19
CA TRP A 9 -18.96 -0.92 4.33
C TRP A 9 -18.29 -1.47 3.06
N LEU A 10 -17.45 -0.68 2.39
CA LEU A 10 -16.69 -1.09 1.21
C LEU A 10 -15.74 -2.24 1.53
N CYS A 11 -14.99 -2.14 2.63
CA CYS A 11 -14.10 -3.21 3.08
C CYS A 11 -14.90 -4.51 3.32
N LYS A 12 -15.97 -4.43 4.11
CA LYS A 12 -16.72 -5.63 4.52
C LYS A 12 -17.54 -6.27 3.41
N TYR A 13 -18.15 -5.48 2.53
CA TYR A 13 -19.14 -5.98 1.57
C TYR A 13 -18.63 -6.04 0.13
N VAL A 14 -17.54 -5.36 -0.19
CA VAL A 14 -16.98 -5.34 -1.54
C VAL A 14 -15.59 -5.96 -1.52
N TYR A 15 -14.69 -5.44 -0.69
CA TYR A 15 -13.30 -5.89 -0.69
C TYR A 15 -13.14 -7.32 -0.16
N ASP A 16 -13.59 -7.58 1.08
CA ASP A 16 -13.47 -8.89 1.72
C ASP A 16 -14.37 -9.94 1.05
N TYR A 17 -15.54 -9.52 0.57
CA TYR A 17 -16.48 -10.43 -0.10
C TYR A 17 -15.98 -10.90 -1.46
N LEU A 18 -15.33 -10.04 -2.25
CA LEU A 18 -14.76 -10.42 -3.55
C LEU A 18 -13.33 -10.98 -3.43
N GLY A 19 -12.58 -10.57 -2.41
CA GLY A 19 -11.21 -10.99 -2.15
C GLY A 19 -11.09 -12.40 -1.55
N GLU A 20 -12.08 -12.82 -0.76
CA GLU A 20 -12.12 -14.09 -0.01
C GLU A 20 -10.80 -14.35 0.76
N ASP A 21 -9.88 -15.14 0.19
CA ASP A 21 -8.59 -15.51 0.81
C ASP A 21 -7.42 -14.56 0.48
N HIS A 22 -7.62 -13.52 -0.34
CA HIS A 22 -6.58 -12.58 -0.82
C HIS A 22 -5.33 -13.24 -1.44
N ASP A 23 -5.37 -14.55 -1.70
CA ASP A 23 -4.21 -15.29 -2.16
C ASP A 23 -4.08 -15.25 -3.71
N ASN A 24 -5.15 -14.85 -4.39
CA ASN A 24 -5.21 -14.77 -5.84
C ASN A 24 -5.23 -13.31 -6.34
N ILE A 25 -4.17 -12.95 -7.06
CA ILE A 25 -3.95 -11.62 -7.65
C ILE A 25 -5.16 -11.14 -8.46
N LEU A 26 -5.85 -12.02 -9.18
CA LEU A 26 -7.00 -11.63 -10.00
C LEU A 26 -8.24 -11.31 -9.17
N LYS A 27 -8.49 -12.05 -8.09
CA LYS A 27 -9.61 -11.79 -7.17
C LYS A 27 -9.39 -10.47 -6.43
N GLU A 28 -8.16 -10.24 -5.99
CA GLU A 28 -7.78 -9.03 -5.30
C GLU A 28 -7.77 -7.80 -6.21
N LEU A 29 -7.33 -7.95 -7.46
CA LEU A 29 -7.45 -6.90 -8.47
C LEU A 29 -8.92 -6.56 -8.75
N LEU A 30 -9.79 -7.57 -8.83
CA LEU A 30 -11.22 -7.34 -9.03
C LEU A 30 -11.84 -6.64 -7.81
N ALA A 31 -11.52 -7.10 -6.60
CA ALA A 31 -12.00 -6.51 -5.34
C ALA A 31 -11.58 -5.05 -5.22
N THR A 32 -10.31 -4.74 -5.46
CA THR A 32 -9.78 -3.36 -5.44
C THR A 32 -10.43 -2.49 -6.51
N ILE A 33 -10.54 -2.96 -7.75
CA ILE A 33 -11.18 -2.20 -8.84
C ILE A 33 -12.64 -1.89 -8.49
N CYS A 34 -13.40 -2.88 -8.01
CA CYS A 34 -14.80 -2.70 -7.61
C CYS A 34 -14.94 -1.69 -6.46
N THR A 35 -14.08 -1.78 -5.44
CA THR A 35 -14.05 -0.84 -4.31
C THR A 35 -13.81 0.59 -4.81
N PHE A 36 -12.75 0.81 -5.60
CA PHE A 36 -12.42 2.15 -6.10
C PHE A 36 -13.41 2.70 -7.13
N LEU A 37 -14.07 1.84 -7.91
CA LEU A 37 -15.18 2.25 -8.79
C LEU A 37 -16.36 2.79 -7.99
N ILE A 38 -16.78 2.08 -6.94
CA ILE A 38 -17.89 2.50 -6.07
C ILE A 38 -17.52 3.80 -5.34
N THR A 39 -16.28 3.90 -4.83
CA THR A 39 -15.80 5.15 -4.21
C THR A 39 -15.77 6.33 -5.19
N THR A 40 -15.39 6.10 -6.45
CA THR A 40 -15.40 7.14 -7.49
C THR A 40 -16.81 7.60 -7.82
N LEU A 41 -17.76 6.66 -7.92
CA LEU A 41 -19.18 6.99 -8.12
C LEU A 41 -19.76 7.77 -6.94
N TRP A 42 -19.31 7.48 -5.72
CA TRP A 42 -19.72 8.16 -4.49
C TRP A 42 -19.17 9.59 -4.36
N LEU A 43 -17.88 9.81 -4.66
CA LEU A 43 -17.25 11.14 -4.62
C LEU A 43 -17.75 12.08 -5.74
N GLY A 44 -18.36 11.52 -6.78
CA GLY A 44 -18.85 12.26 -7.94
C GLY A 44 -17.87 12.23 -9.12
N PRO A 45 -18.38 12.23 -10.36
CA PRO A 45 -17.55 12.10 -11.56
C PRO A 45 -16.70 13.36 -11.75
N GLY A 46 -15.38 13.21 -11.63
CA GLY A 46 -14.42 14.27 -11.86
C GLY A 46 -13.06 13.70 -12.29
N ASN A 47 -12.39 14.37 -13.23
CA ASN A 47 -11.09 13.91 -13.77
C ASN A 47 -10.04 13.65 -12.67
N VAL A 48 -10.05 14.46 -11.61
CA VAL A 48 -9.14 14.28 -10.47
C VAL A 48 -9.46 13.02 -9.68
N VAL A 49 -10.75 12.71 -9.49
CA VAL A 49 -11.22 11.51 -8.77
C VAL A 49 -10.90 10.25 -9.56
N TYR A 50 -11.01 10.28 -10.91
CA TYR A 50 -10.62 9.17 -11.77
C TYR A 50 -9.11 8.88 -11.70
N ILE A 51 -8.28 9.92 -11.82
CA ILE A 51 -6.82 9.76 -11.69
C ILE A 51 -6.48 9.24 -10.29
N TRP A 52 -7.09 9.80 -9.26
CA TRP A 52 -6.92 9.36 -7.87
C TRP A 52 -7.28 7.88 -7.70
N SER A 53 -8.43 7.43 -8.20
CA SER A 53 -8.89 6.05 -7.98
C SER A 53 -8.05 5.03 -8.74
N VAL A 54 -7.63 5.34 -9.97
CA VAL A 54 -6.71 4.49 -10.74
C VAL A 54 -5.35 4.40 -10.04
N CYS A 55 -4.80 5.52 -9.58
CA CYS A 55 -3.51 5.55 -8.91
C CYS A 55 -3.53 4.84 -7.55
N ASN A 56 -4.59 4.98 -6.75
CA ASN A 56 -4.71 4.27 -5.47
C ASN A 56 -4.98 2.78 -5.69
N CYS A 57 -5.80 2.41 -6.68
CA CYS A 57 -5.99 1.01 -7.07
C CYS A 57 -4.67 0.37 -7.48
N PHE A 58 -3.88 1.05 -8.32
CA PHE A 58 -2.55 0.58 -8.70
C PHE A 58 -1.60 0.47 -7.51
N GLY A 59 -1.56 1.48 -6.62
CA GLY A 59 -0.71 1.46 -5.42
C GLY A 59 -1.04 0.29 -4.49
N LEU A 60 -2.31 0.01 -4.25
CA LEU A 60 -2.72 -1.10 -3.38
C LEU A 60 -2.33 -2.46 -3.98
N ASN A 61 -2.54 -2.66 -5.29
CA ASN A 61 -2.14 -3.88 -5.98
C ASN A 61 -0.62 -4.01 -6.15
N PHE A 62 0.11 -2.90 -6.23
CA PHE A 62 1.55 -2.89 -6.44
C PHE A 62 2.28 -3.60 -5.30
N GLU A 63 1.82 -3.49 -4.06
CA GLU A 63 2.42 -4.18 -2.92
C GLU A 63 2.34 -5.70 -3.08
N LEU A 64 1.18 -6.23 -3.43
CA LEU A 64 0.97 -7.66 -3.68
C LEU A 64 1.72 -8.15 -4.91
N TRP A 65 1.76 -7.34 -5.97
CA TRP A 65 2.53 -7.66 -7.16
C TRP A 65 4.01 -7.71 -6.89
N VAL A 66 4.55 -6.78 -6.10
CA VAL A 66 5.95 -6.79 -5.68
C VAL A 66 6.24 -8.03 -4.83
N GLN A 67 5.36 -8.39 -3.89
CA GLN A 67 5.51 -9.62 -3.11
C GLN A 67 5.51 -10.87 -3.98
N LYS A 68 4.54 -11.02 -4.88
CA LYS A 68 4.45 -12.15 -5.84
C LYS A 68 5.60 -12.15 -6.85
N PHE A 69 6.14 -10.99 -7.20
CA PHE A 69 7.31 -10.85 -8.07
C PHE A 69 8.57 -11.39 -7.41
N PHE A 70 8.79 -11.09 -6.11
CA PHE A 70 9.89 -11.67 -5.35
C PHE A 70 9.72 -13.19 -5.11
N GLN A 71 8.48 -13.68 -5.07
CA GLN A 71 8.18 -15.11 -4.94
C GLN A 71 8.31 -15.90 -6.26
N ARG A 72 8.45 -15.25 -7.42
CA ARG A 72 8.61 -15.95 -8.72
C ARG A 72 10.07 -16.35 -8.96
N GLU A 73 10.28 -17.57 -9.45
CA GLU A 73 11.54 -18.00 -10.06
C GLU A 73 11.85 -17.15 -11.30
N PRO A 74 13.09 -16.65 -11.50
CA PRO A 74 14.33 -16.98 -10.79
C PRO A 74 14.69 -16.03 -9.62
N PHE A 75 13.84 -15.06 -9.29
CA PHE A 75 14.15 -14.10 -8.21
C PHE A 75 14.08 -14.76 -6.84
N ALA A 76 13.17 -15.70 -6.63
CA ALA A 76 13.10 -16.49 -5.40
C ALA A 76 14.37 -17.33 -5.16
N SER A 77 14.94 -17.94 -6.21
CA SER A 77 16.18 -18.72 -6.12
C SER A 77 17.43 -17.83 -5.96
N ILE A 78 17.44 -16.62 -6.53
CA ILE A 78 18.48 -15.61 -6.28
C ILE A 78 18.38 -15.09 -4.83
N GLU A 79 17.17 -14.85 -4.32
CA GLU A 79 16.93 -14.44 -2.93
C GLU A 79 17.43 -15.53 -1.96
N ALA A 80 17.11 -16.79 -2.22
CA ALA A 80 17.55 -17.92 -1.39
C ALA A 80 19.06 -18.19 -1.44
N ASN A 81 19.71 -18.03 -2.60
CA ASN A 81 21.15 -18.35 -2.76
C ASN A 81 22.11 -17.17 -2.52
N GLN A 82 21.68 -15.92 -2.71
CA GLN A 82 22.58 -14.77 -2.68
C GLN A 82 22.20 -13.66 -1.69
N MET A 83 20.98 -13.66 -1.14
CA MET A 83 20.48 -12.56 -0.31
C MET A 83 20.16 -13.02 1.11
N SER A 84 20.81 -12.44 2.12
CA SER A 84 20.41 -12.62 3.53
C SER A 84 18.96 -12.13 3.72
N GLU A 85 18.15 -12.85 4.49
CA GLU A 85 16.77 -12.47 4.84
C GLU A 85 16.67 -11.00 5.30
N THR A 86 17.69 -10.51 5.99
CA THR A 86 17.77 -9.11 6.46
C THR A 86 17.81 -8.10 5.30
N MET A 87 18.48 -8.41 4.20
CA MET A 87 18.62 -7.53 3.03
C MET A 87 17.32 -7.53 2.20
N SER A 88 16.66 -8.68 2.05
CA SER A 88 15.35 -8.78 1.42
C SER A 88 14.29 -7.95 2.17
N ARG A 89 14.27 -8.04 3.50
CA ARG A 89 13.40 -7.23 4.36
C ARG A 89 13.58 -5.73 4.16
N ARG A 90 14.83 -5.27 4.01
CA ARG A 90 15.15 -3.86 3.78
C ARG A 90 14.65 -3.38 2.42
N ILE A 91 14.86 -4.18 1.37
CA ILE A 91 14.40 -3.85 0.02
C ILE A 91 12.88 -3.77 -0.04
N ARG A 92 12.17 -4.77 0.52
CA ARG A 92 10.70 -4.74 0.64
C ARG A 92 10.21 -3.55 1.49
N GLY A 93 10.97 -3.13 2.50
CA GLY A 93 10.70 -1.92 3.28
C GLY A 93 10.81 -0.64 2.46
N VAL A 94 11.82 -0.52 1.59
CA VAL A 94 12.02 0.64 0.70
C VAL A 94 10.91 0.72 -0.36
N PHE A 95 10.59 -0.40 -1.01
CA PHE A 95 9.48 -0.43 -1.97
C PHE A 95 8.13 -0.12 -1.31
N GLY A 96 7.87 -0.65 -0.11
CA GLY A 96 6.68 -0.33 0.67
C GLY A 96 6.60 1.15 1.05
N ALA A 97 7.71 1.73 1.51
CA ALA A 97 7.77 3.16 1.84
C ALA A 97 7.53 4.06 0.62
N ALA A 98 8.11 3.72 -0.53
CA ALA A 98 7.90 4.45 -1.78
C ALA A 98 6.44 4.36 -2.25
N ASN A 99 5.83 3.16 -2.17
CA ASN A 99 4.43 2.95 -2.53
C ASN A 99 3.48 3.72 -1.60
N PHE A 100 3.72 3.65 -0.29
CA PHE A 100 2.97 4.41 0.71
C PHE A 100 3.06 5.93 0.45
N TRP A 101 4.24 6.42 0.06
CA TRP A 101 4.43 7.82 -0.31
C TRP A 101 3.65 8.23 -1.56
N ALA A 102 3.62 7.36 -2.57
CA ALA A 102 2.83 7.58 -3.77
C ALA A 102 1.34 7.68 -3.42
N ILE A 103 0.82 6.77 -2.59
CA ILE A 103 -0.56 6.79 -2.10
C ILE A 103 -0.87 8.09 -1.34
N ILE A 104 0.02 8.55 -0.46
CA ILE A 104 -0.16 9.83 0.26
C ILE A 104 -0.24 11.00 -0.73
N LEU A 105 0.66 11.07 -1.72
CA LEU A 105 0.63 12.11 -2.74
C LEU A 105 -0.66 12.11 -3.55
N PHE A 106 -1.16 10.92 -3.91
CA PHE A 106 -2.42 10.80 -4.64
C PHE A 106 -3.60 11.25 -3.77
N ASN A 107 -3.62 10.92 -2.47
CA ASN A 107 -4.65 11.43 -1.57
C ASN A 107 -4.59 12.96 -1.40
N VAL A 108 -3.39 13.55 -1.37
CA VAL A 108 -3.22 15.01 -1.36
C VAL A 108 -3.74 15.65 -2.67
N LEU A 109 -3.55 14.99 -3.82
CA LEU A 109 -4.09 15.39 -5.11
C LEU A 109 -5.62 15.42 -5.13
N SER A 110 -6.26 14.42 -4.53
CA SER A 110 -7.73 14.32 -4.47
C SER A 110 -8.36 15.38 -3.54
N LEU A 111 -7.70 15.74 -2.43
CA LEU A 111 -8.30 16.56 -1.37
C LEU A 111 -8.14 18.07 -1.56
N ASN A 112 -7.10 18.56 -2.24
CA ASN A 112 -6.76 19.99 -2.24
C ASN A 112 -6.85 20.66 -3.62
N SER A 113 -6.27 20.06 -4.67
CA SER A 113 -6.34 20.48 -6.09
C SER A 113 -5.15 19.89 -6.86
N VAL A 114 -5.28 19.81 -8.19
CA VAL A 114 -4.19 19.35 -9.08
C VAL A 114 -2.96 20.24 -8.97
N ASP A 115 -3.16 21.56 -8.92
CA ASP A 115 -2.07 22.54 -8.83
C ASP A 115 -1.29 22.40 -7.51
N PHE A 116 -1.99 22.12 -6.41
CA PHE A 116 -1.34 21.89 -5.12
C PHE A 116 -0.49 20.62 -5.13
N ALA A 117 -0.98 19.52 -5.72
CA ALA A 117 -0.21 18.29 -5.81
C ALA A 117 1.00 18.41 -6.73
N VAL A 118 0.87 19.11 -7.86
CA VAL A 118 1.99 19.39 -8.77
C VAL A 118 3.04 20.25 -8.06
N LEU A 119 2.61 21.24 -7.26
CA LEU A 119 3.51 22.05 -6.44
C LEU A 119 4.25 21.21 -5.40
N VAL A 120 3.55 20.32 -4.69
CA VAL A 120 4.15 19.41 -3.70
C VAL A 120 5.13 18.45 -4.36
N ALA A 121 4.75 17.80 -5.47
CA ALA A 121 5.61 16.90 -6.22
C ALA A 121 6.86 17.60 -6.73
N ARG A 122 6.72 18.81 -7.30
CA ARG A 122 7.84 19.63 -7.76
C ARG A 122 8.75 20.00 -6.59
N ARG A 123 8.19 20.39 -5.45
CA ARG A 123 8.97 20.76 -4.26
C ARG A 123 9.70 19.57 -3.66
N LEU A 124 9.11 18.38 -3.64
CA LEU A 124 9.74 17.19 -3.08
C LEU A 124 10.80 16.58 -3.99
N ILE A 125 10.52 16.48 -5.30
CA ILE A 125 11.36 15.75 -6.25
C ILE A 125 12.43 16.66 -6.87
N ILE A 126 12.07 17.93 -7.17
CA ILE A 126 12.96 18.83 -7.92
C ILE A 126 13.63 19.84 -6.99
N THR A 127 12.88 20.51 -6.11
CA THR A 127 13.43 21.64 -5.34
C THR A 127 14.04 21.25 -4.00
N GLY A 128 13.58 20.16 -3.39
CA GLY A 128 14.02 19.69 -2.07
C GLY A 128 14.98 18.49 -2.10
N PHE A 129 15.35 18.05 -3.30
CA PHE A 129 16.34 17.02 -3.49
C PHE A 129 17.72 17.50 -2.99
N PRO A 130 18.47 16.72 -2.20
CA PRO A 130 18.16 15.37 -1.70
C PRO A 130 17.54 15.33 -0.30
N TRP A 131 17.74 16.37 0.53
CA TRP A 131 17.47 16.27 1.97
C TRP A 131 15.99 16.13 2.33
N SER A 132 15.08 16.88 1.69
CA SER A 132 13.66 16.75 2.04
C SER A 132 13.09 15.40 1.61
N LEU A 133 13.49 14.90 0.45
CA LEU A 133 13.08 13.59 -0.04
C LEU A 133 13.61 12.47 0.85
N LEU A 134 14.87 12.53 1.25
CA LEU A 134 15.49 11.54 2.14
C LEU A 134 14.85 11.56 3.54
N SER A 135 14.58 12.72 4.13
CA SER A 135 13.90 12.81 5.43
C SER A 135 12.53 12.17 5.40
N VAL A 136 11.79 12.45 4.32
CA VAL A 136 10.43 11.97 4.13
C VAL A 136 10.39 10.46 3.88
N LEU A 137 11.29 9.94 3.05
CA LEU A 137 11.47 8.50 2.83
C LEU A 137 11.97 7.79 4.09
N PHE A 138 12.84 8.42 4.87
CA PHE A 138 13.34 7.87 6.13
C PHE A 138 12.22 7.73 7.16
N VAL A 139 11.44 8.78 7.38
CA VAL A 139 10.29 8.75 8.31
C VAL A 139 9.28 7.69 7.88
N THR A 140 8.96 7.61 6.59
CA THR A 140 8.01 6.61 6.09
C THR A 140 8.58 5.19 6.12
N TYR A 141 9.88 5.01 5.86
CA TYR A 141 10.56 3.73 6.06
C TYR A 141 10.48 3.27 7.52
N CYS A 142 10.77 4.15 8.48
CA CYS A 142 10.62 3.84 9.90
C CYS A 142 9.18 3.47 10.27
N GLY A 143 8.19 4.19 9.72
CA GLY A 143 6.78 3.86 9.91
C GLY A 143 6.41 2.48 9.36
N VAL A 144 6.81 2.16 8.13
CA VAL A 144 6.57 0.85 7.51
C VAL A 144 7.28 -0.27 8.28
N GLN A 145 8.51 -0.03 8.75
CA GLN A 145 9.21 -1.01 9.59
C GLN A 145 8.50 -1.26 10.91
N LEU A 146 7.98 -0.21 11.56
CA LEU A 146 7.24 -0.33 12.80
C LEU A 146 5.95 -1.15 12.62
N ILE A 147 5.21 -0.89 11.54
CA ILE A 147 3.98 -1.64 11.21
C ILE A 147 4.30 -3.12 11.01
N LYS A 148 5.34 -3.44 10.22
CA LYS A 148 5.74 -4.82 9.97
C LYS A 148 6.23 -5.56 11.23
N GLU A 149 6.87 -4.87 12.16
CA GLU A 149 7.24 -5.46 13.45
C GLU A 149 6.01 -5.66 14.34
N ASN A 150 5.03 -4.75 14.34
CA ASN A 150 3.78 -4.94 15.07
C ASN A 150 2.99 -6.14 14.56
N GLU A 151 2.83 -6.29 13.24
CA GLU A 151 2.16 -7.45 12.63
C GLU A 151 2.81 -8.78 13.05
N ARG A 152 4.14 -8.80 13.16
CA ARG A 152 4.87 -9.96 13.65
C ARG A 152 4.58 -10.25 15.13
N LEU A 153 4.58 -9.23 15.99
CA LEU A 153 4.28 -9.39 17.41
C LEU A 153 2.84 -9.89 17.62
N GLU A 154 1.89 -9.43 16.80
CA GLU A 154 0.51 -9.91 16.81
C GLU A 154 0.41 -11.38 16.37
N ALA A 155 1.15 -11.78 15.33
CA ALA A 155 1.22 -13.17 14.89
C ALA A 155 1.81 -14.09 15.98
N ASP A 156 2.94 -13.70 16.59
CA ASP A 156 3.60 -14.44 17.67
C ASP A 156 2.67 -14.56 18.90
N ALA A 157 1.90 -13.50 19.22
CA ALA A 157 0.93 -13.51 20.31
C ALA A 157 -0.25 -14.44 20.03
N LEU A 158 -0.75 -14.49 18.79
CA LEU A 158 -1.83 -15.38 18.38
C LEU A 158 -1.40 -16.85 18.45
N GLU A 159 -0.16 -17.17 18.06
CA GLU A 159 0.40 -18.51 18.19
C GLU A 159 0.56 -18.93 19.66
N ALA A 160 1.03 -18.03 20.51
CA ALA A 160 1.16 -18.27 21.94
C ALA A 160 -0.19 -18.46 22.66
N ASP A 161 -1.27 -17.82 22.17
CA ASP A 161 -2.62 -18.01 22.70
C ASP A 161 -3.22 -19.35 22.25
N LYS A 162 -3.05 -19.73 20.97
CA LYS A 162 -3.44 -21.07 20.48
C LYS A 162 -2.75 -22.19 21.25
N ALA A 163 -1.45 -22.05 21.54
CA ALA A 163 -0.67 -23.04 22.28
C ALA A 163 -1.05 -23.18 23.77
N LYS A 164 -1.89 -22.28 24.32
CA LYS A 164 -2.43 -22.38 25.69
C LYS A 164 -3.82 -23.01 25.74
N VAL A 165 -4.49 -23.09 24.59
CA VAL A 165 -5.84 -23.64 24.46
C VAL A 165 -5.79 -25.13 24.09
N ASP A 166 -4.68 -25.60 23.51
CA ASP A 166 -4.34 -27.02 23.29
C ASP A 166 -3.63 -27.66 24.51
#